data_AF-A0A950MXG3-F1
#
_entry.id   AF-A0A950MXG3-F1
#
_cell.length_a   1.000
_cell.length_b   1.000
_cell.length_c   1.000
_cell.angle_alpha   90.00
_cell.angle_beta   90.00
_cell.angle_gamma   90.00
#
_symmetry.space_group_name_H-M   'P 1'
#
loop_
_entity.id
_entity.type
_entity.pdbx_description
1 polymer ?
#
loop_
_entity_poly.entity_id
_entity_poly.type
_entity_poly.pdbx_seq_one_letter_code
_entity_poly.pdbx_strand_id
1 'polypeptide(L)'
;MRIRGYKLSVTAQIGIAIVAINLLVALLAPLIAPFDQATPIGDPWADPSWQHWLGLDNLGRDLLSRLIYGARLTIGLALIITALS
;
A
#
# COMPACT_ATOMS: atom_id res chain seq x y z
N MET A 1 16.87 15.65 10.92
CA MET A 1 17.33 15.55 9.51
C MET A 1 17.51 16.96 8.94
N ARG A 2 18.70 17.32 8.40
CA ARG A 2 18.96 18.64 7.80
C ARG A 2 19.05 18.48 6.28
N ILE A 3 18.27 19.24 5.52
CA ILE A 3 18.33 19.29 4.05
C ILE A 3 18.73 20.71 3.66
N ARG A 4 19.82 20.88 2.88
CA ARG A 4 20.32 22.20 2.42
C ARG A 4 20.51 23.24 3.55
N GLY A 5 20.89 22.81 4.75
CA GLY A 5 21.17 23.70 5.90
C GLY A 5 19.99 23.95 6.84
N TYR A 6 18.75 23.72 6.40
CA TYR A 6 17.53 23.90 7.20
C TYR A 6 17.23 22.68 8.09
N LYS A 7 16.86 22.91 9.35
CA LYS A 7 16.33 21.85 10.24
C LYS A 7 14.87 21.59 9.86
N LEU A 8 14.56 20.36 9.48
CA LEU A 8 13.17 19.95 9.25
C LEU A 8 12.41 19.91 10.57
N SER A 9 11.21 20.51 10.60
CA SER A 9 10.25 20.36 11.70
C SER A 9 9.95 18.87 11.95
N VAL A 10 9.60 18.52 13.19
CA VAL A 10 9.17 17.16 13.56
C VAL A 10 7.98 16.73 12.69
N THR A 11 7.03 17.64 12.43
CA THR A 11 5.88 17.36 11.56
C THR A 11 6.31 17.01 10.13
N ALA A 12 7.31 17.70 9.58
CA ALA A 12 7.85 17.40 8.26
C ALA A 12 8.55 16.03 8.21
N GLN A 13 9.26 15.67 9.28
CA GLN A 13 9.92 14.36 9.38
C GLN A 13 8.90 13.22 9.43
N ILE A 14 7.81 13.39 10.19
CA ILE A 14 6.71 12.42 10.25
C ILE A 14 6.06 12.26 8.88
N GLY A 15 5.76 13.36 8.20
CA GLY A 15 5.18 13.33 6.85
C GLY A 15 6.06 12.58 5.85
N ILE A 16 7.37 12.87 5.85
CA ILE A 16 8.35 12.16 4.99
C ILE A 16 8.38 10.66 5.33
N ALA A 17 8.36 10.29 6.61
CA ALA A 17 8.38 8.89 7.03
C ALA A 17 7.12 8.14 6.54
N ILE A 18 5.93 8.74 6.68
CA ILE A 18 4.67 8.15 6.21
C ILE A 18 4.71 7.93 4.70
N VAL A 19 5.14 8.94 3.93
CA VAL A 19 5.25 8.83 2.47
C VAL A 19 6.26 7.74 2.09
N ALA A 20 7.42 7.71 2.74
CA ALA A 20 8.46 6.72 2.48
C ALA A 20 7.96 5.29 2.75
N ILE A 21 7.27 5.05 3.86
CA ILE A 21 6.69 3.74 4.18
C ILE A 21 5.68 3.31 3.11
N ASN A 22 4.76 4.21 2.74
CA ASN A 22 3.76 3.93 1.70
C ASN A 22 4.43 3.62 0.36
N LEU A 23 5.47 4.35 -0.01
CA LEU A 23 6.24 4.12 -1.23
C LEU A 23 6.92 2.75 -1.23
N LEU A 24 7.50 2.36 -0.08
CA LEU A 24 8.12 1.04 0.09
C LEU A 24 7.07 -0.08 -0.02
N VAL A 25 5.90 0.08 0.61
CA VAL A 25 4.79 -0.89 0.48
C VAL A 25 4.36 -1.03 -0.97
N ALA A 26 4.20 0.07 -1.70
CA ALA A 26 3.81 0.04 -3.11
C ALA A 26 4.85 -0.62 -4.02
N LEU A 27 6.14 -0.37 -3.80
CA LEU A 27 7.23 -0.96 -4.60
C LEU A 27 7.42 -2.44 -4.29
N LEU A 28 7.35 -2.80 -3.01
CA LEU A 28 7.53 -4.17 -2.53
C LEU A 28 6.24 -4.97 -2.51
N ALA A 29 5.12 -4.41 -2.98
CA ALA A 29 3.81 -5.06 -3.04
C ALA A 29 3.85 -6.53 -3.50
N PRO A 30 4.50 -6.90 -4.62
CA PRO A 30 4.53 -8.31 -5.06
C PRO A 30 5.35 -9.24 -4.16
N LEU A 31 6.19 -8.71 -3.28
CA LEU A 31 7.00 -9.49 -2.35
C LEU A 31 6.34 -9.61 -0.96
N ILE A 32 5.60 -8.59 -0.53
CA ILE A 32 4.98 -8.53 0.80
C ILE A 32 3.52 -8.97 0.82
N ALA A 33 2.82 -8.95 -0.32
CA ALA A 33 1.44 -9.42 -0.39
C ALA A 33 1.37 -10.95 -0.19
N PRO A 34 0.52 -11.45 0.71
CA PRO A 34 0.40 -12.90 0.95
C PRO A 34 -0.11 -13.69 -0.26
N PHE A 35 -0.97 -13.08 -1.07
CA PHE A 35 -1.58 -13.72 -2.24
C PHE A 35 -1.51 -12.81 -3.49
N ASP A 36 -1.77 -13.41 -4.65
CA ASP A 36 -1.99 -12.66 -5.88
C ASP A 36 -3.26 -11.79 -5.78
N GLN A 37 -3.23 -10.59 -6.36
CA GLN A 37 -4.32 -9.61 -6.26
C GLN A 37 -5.55 -9.93 -7.12
N ALA A 38 -5.39 -10.74 -8.16
CA ALA A 38 -6.42 -10.97 -9.18
C ALA A 38 -7.12 -12.32 -9.00
N THR A 39 -6.40 -13.30 -8.46
CA THR A 39 -6.86 -14.68 -8.36
C THR A 39 -7.82 -14.88 -7.18
N PRO A 40 -9.05 -15.39 -7.42
CA PRO A 40 -9.94 -15.87 -6.35
C PRO A 40 -9.33 -17.07 -5.63
N ILE A 41 -9.39 -17.09 -4.30
CA ILE A 41 -8.76 -18.11 -3.46
C ILE A 41 -9.71 -18.72 -2.43
N GLY A 42 -10.95 -18.25 -2.34
CA GLY A 42 -11.95 -18.81 -1.43
C GLY A 42 -13.35 -18.25 -1.68
N ASP A 43 -14.23 -18.45 -0.70
CA ASP A 43 -15.61 -18.02 -0.81
C ASP A 43 -15.73 -16.48 -0.74
N PRO A 44 -16.58 -15.86 -1.60
CA PRO A 44 -16.88 -14.45 -1.50
C PRO A 44 -17.34 -14.05 -0.10
N TRP A 45 -16.85 -12.91 0.39
CA TRP A 45 -17.19 -12.37 1.72
C TRP A 45 -16.82 -13.28 2.89
N ALA A 46 -15.83 -14.16 2.74
CA ALA A 46 -15.29 -14.89 3.87
C ALA A 46 -14.72 -13.93 4.93
N ASP A 47 -15.03 -14.23 6.19
CA ASP A 47 -14.61 -13.43 7.35
C ASP A 47 -13.07 -13.41 7.53
N PRO A 48 -12.54 -12.42 8.26
CA PRO A 48 -11.13 -12.37 8.64
C PRO A 48 -10.66 -13.64 9.35
N SER A 49 -9.54 -14.19 8.89
CA SER A 49 -8.93 -15.40 9.44
C SER A 49 -7.41 -15.30 9.44
N TRP A 50 -6.74 -16.28 10.04
CA TRP A 50 -5.28 -16.32 10.06
C TRP A 50 -4.65 -16.49 8.67
N GLN A 51 -5.42 -17.08 7.74
CA GLN A 51 -5.03 -17.19 6.34
C GLN A 51 -5.37 -15.91 5.56
N HIS A 52 -6.51 -15.27 5.86
CA HIS A 52 -6.96 -14.03 5.21
C HIS A 52 -7.17 -12.94 6.26
N TRP A 53 -6.13 -12.18 6.57
CA TRP A 53 -6.11 -11.28 7.74
C TRP A 53 -7.24 -10.25 7.74
N LEU A 54 -7.72 -9.85 6.57
CA LEU A 54 -8.82 -8.90 6.39
C LEU A 54 -10.05 -9.55 5.72
N GLY A 55 -10.05 -10.88 5.55
CA GLY A 55 -11.08 -11.61 4.83
C GLY A 55 -10.94 -11.52 3.30
N LEU A 56 -11.98 -11.99 2.62
CA LEU A 56 -12.07 -12.01 1.16
C LEU A 56 -13.09 -11.00 0.65
N ASP A 57 -12.84 -10.46 -0.56
CA ASP A 57 -13.77 -9.57 -1.23
C ASP A 57 -14.96 -10.32 -1.86
N ASN A 58 -15.82 -9.58 -2.56
CA ASN A 58 -16.99 -10.11 -3.25
C ASN A 58 -16.68 -11.11 -4.38
N LEU A 59 -15.42 -11.21 -4.81
CA LEU A 59 -14.97 -12.19 -5.81
C LEU A 59 -14.12 -13.30 -5.17
N GLY A 60 -14.04 -13.36 -3.84
CA GLY A 60 -13.25 -14.39 -3.14
C GLY A 60 -11.74 -14.13 -3.16
N ARG A 61 -11.29 -12.87 -3.32
CA ARG A 61 -9.87 -12.49 -3.37
C ARG A 61 -9.41 -11.89 -2.05
N ASP A 62 -8.15 -12.09 -1.69
CA ASP A 62 -7.58 -11.60 -0.43
C ASP A 62 -7.61 -10.07 -0.33
N LEU A 63 -8.34 -9.54 0.65
CA LEU A 63 -8.56 -8.10 0.78
C LEU A 63 -7.27 -7.35 1.16
N LEU A 64 -6.41 -7.94 2.01
CA LEU A 64 -5.14 -7.35 2.41
C LEU A 64 -4.19 -7.21 1.22
N SER A 65 -4.03 -8.27 0.43
CA SER A 65 -3.22 -8.27 -0.78
C SER A 65 -3.73 -7.20 -1.75
N ARG A 66 -5.05 -7.09 -1.93
CA ARG A 66 -5.66 -6.03 -2.77
C ARG A 66 -5.37 -4.62 -2.28
N LEU A 67 -5.34 -4.38 -0.98
CA LEU A 67 -4.98 -3.07 -0.43
C LEU A 67 -3.49 -2.75 -0.67
N ILE A 68 -2.60 -3.73 -0.46
CA ILE A 68 -1.16 -3.58 -0.72
C ILE A 68 -0.90 -3.27 -2.19
N TYR A 69 -1.49 -4.03 -3.12
CA TYR A 69 -1.37 -3.74 -4.55
C TYR A 69 -2.09 -2.46 -4.96
N GLY A 70 -3.21 -2.12 -4.31
CA GLY A 70 -3.92 -0.85 -4.51
C GLY A 70 -3.05 0.36 -4.18
N ALA A 71 -2.20 0.27 -3.16
CA ALA A 71 -1.23 1.33 -2.83
C ALA A 71 -0.28 1.63 -4.01
N ARG A 72 0.11 0.60 -4.78
CA ARG A 72 0.96 0.78 -5.97
C ARG A 72 0.27 1.62 -7.05
N LEU A 73 -1.01 1.38 -7.30
CA LEU A 73 -1.78 2.16 -8.27
C LEU A 73 -1.98 3.60 -7.80
N THR A 74 -2.42 3.78 -6.55
CA THR A 74 -2.70 5.13 -6.01
C THR A 74 -1.45 5.99 -5.95
N ILE A 75 -0.33 5.45 -5.46
CA ILE A 75 0.94 6.19 -5.38
C ILE A 75 1.51 6.45 -6.77
N GLY A 76 1.46 5.45 -7.67
CA GLY A 76 1.91 5.62 -9.05
C GLY A 76 1.16 6.75 -9.76
N LEU A 77 -0.17 6.78 -9.64
CA LEU A 77 -0.99 7.85 -10.21
C LEU A 77 -0.69 9.21 -9.56
N ALA A 78 -0.61 9.29 -8.23
CA ALA A 78 -0.30 10.53 -7.53
C ALA A 78 1.05 11.12 -7.95
N LEU A 79 2.07 10.28 -8.15
CA LEU A 79 3.39 10.70 -8.64
C LEU A 79 3.31 11.24 -10.07
N ILE A 80 2.62 10.54 -10.98
CA ILE A 80 2.45 10.98 -12.38
C ILE A 80 1.73 12.32 -12.42
N ILE A 81 0.61 12.46 -11.70
CA ILE A 81 -0.18 13.70 -11.66
C ILE A 81 0.67 14.85 -11.12
N THR A 82 1.38 14.64 -10.01
CA THR A 82 2.22 15.66 -9.37
C THR A 82 3.39 16.07 -10.25
N ALA A 83 3.97 15.16 -11.02
CA ALA A 83 5.07 15.45 -11.95
C ALA A 83 4.62 16.27 -13.17
N LEU A 84 3.33 16.20 -13.54
CA LEU A 84 2.76 16.90 -14.68
C LEU A 84 2.05 18.23 -14.33
N SER A 85 1.84 18.50 -13.04
CA SER A 85 1.18 19.73 -12.54
C SER A 85 2.16 20.87 -12.37
#